data_AF-A0A3A9JBL5-F1
#
_entry.id   AF-A0A3A9JBL5-F1
#
_cell.length_a   1.000
_cell.length_b   1.000
_cell.length_c   1.000
_cell.angle_alpha   90.00
_cell.angle_beta   90.00
_cell.angle_gamma   90.00
#
_symmetry.space_group_name_H-M   'P 1'
#
loop_
_entity.id
_entity.type
_entity.pdbx_description
1 polymer ?
#
loop_
_entity_poly.entity_id
_entity_poly.type
_entity_poly.pdbx_seq_one_letter_code
_entity_poly.pdbx_strand_id
1 'polypeptide(L)'
;MDTQRQLALPLDLPQSFAGEVLPDSSNAEAMAWLGQEARWPAHRLALFGPAGVGKSHLLRQEATRRGWRVLQGPALSGVPEPAPTALDDADCVTDEEALFHLINACAAAGLPLLLAGRTPPSRWPVRLPDLASRLRATATAGIAEP
;
A
#
# COMPACT_ATOMS: atom_id res chain seq x y z
N MET A 1 -18.22 10.79 -52.68
CA MET A 1 -17.39 11.75 -51.91
C MET A 1 -17.50 11.38 -50.45
N ASP A 2 -16.70 10.43 -49.99
CA ASP A 2 -16.62 10.15 -48.55
C ASP A 2 -15.16 9.86 -48.21
N THR A 3 -14.52 10.85 -47.58
CA THR A 3 -13.14 10.78 -47.12
C THR A 3 -13.18 11.00 -45.62
N GLN A 4 -13.48 9.92 -44.90
CA GLN A 4 -13.36 9.88 -43.45
C GLN A 4 -11.86 9.92 -43.11
N ARG A 5 -11.32 11.13 -42.96
CA ARG A 5 -9.95 11.38 -42.51
C ARG A 5 -9.83 10.90 -41.07
N GLN A 6 -9.08 9.82 -40.92
CA GLN A 6 -8.65 9.21 -39.67
C GLN A 6 -7.88 10.23 -38.82
N LEU A 7 -8.30 10.45 -37.58
CA LEU A 7 -7.56 11.23 -36.59
C LEU A 7 -6.42 10.36 -36.07
N ALA A 8 -5.18 10.83 -36.20
CA ALA A 8 -4.01 10.21 -35.60
C ALA A 8 -4.14 10.25 -34.07
N LEU A 9 -4.04 9.09 -33.42
CA LEU A 9 -3.99 9.00 -31.96
C LEU A 9 -2.52 9.04 -31.53
N PRO A 10 -2.01 10.13 -30.92
CA PRO A 10 -0.71 10.08 -30.27
C PRO A 10 -0.86 9.30 -28.96
N LEU A 11 -0.43 8.04 -28.95
CA LEU A 11 -0.34 7.22 -27.75
C LEU A 11 1.01 7.46 -27.07
N ASP A 12 1.06 8.49 -26.23
CA ASP A 12 2.09 8.65 -25.20
C ASP A 12 1.42 9.11 -23.90
N LEU A 13 0.74 8.17 -23.24
CA LEU A 13 0.38 8.31 -21.84
C LEU A 13 0.82 7.03 -21.13
N PRO A 14 1.66 7.09 -20.08
CA PRO A 14 1.80 5.95 -19.19
C PRO A 14 0.40 5.63 -18.67
N GLN A 15 -0.09 4.43 -18.98
CA GLN A 15 -1.42 3.98 -18.60
C GLN A 15 -1.51 3.91 -17.06
N SER A 16 -1.83 5.03 -16.40
CA SER A 16 -2.50 4.95 -15.12
C SER A 16 -3.89 4.39 -15.42
N PHE A 17 -4.08 3.10 -15.23
CA PHE A 17 -5.40 2.49 -15.25
C PHE A 17 -6.22 3.15 -14.12
N ALA A 18 -6.91 4.24 -14.45
CA ALA A 18 -7.86 4.93 -13.57
C ALA A 18 -9.21 4.17 -13.52
N GLY A 19 -9.14 2.84 -13.52
CA GLY A 19 -10.30 1.96 -13.34
C GLY A 19 -10.37 1.46 -11.91
N GLU A 20 -11.59 1.18 -11.44
CA GLU A 20 -11.83 0.49 -10.17
C GLU A 20 -11.14 -0.88 -10.16
N VAL A 21 -10.40 -1.21 -9.08
CA VAL A 21 -9.87 -2.57 -8.91
C VAL A 21 -11.05 -3.52 -8.68
N LEU A 22 -11.31 -4.39 -9.65
CA LEU A 22 -12.34 -5.41 -9.52
C LEU A 22 -11.79 -6.61 -8.73
N PRO A 23 -12.60 -7.20 -7.83
CA PRO A 23 -12.21 -8.43 -7.16
C PRO A 23 -12.04 -9.58 -8.15
N ASP A 24 -10.90 -10.26 -8.07
CA ASP A 24 -10.63 -11.52 -8.74
C ASP A 24 -9.88 -12.47 -7.78
N SER A 25 -9.55 -13.67 -8.23
CA SER A 25 -8.85 -14.65 -7.40
C SER A 25 -7.47 -14.19 -6.92
N SER A 26 -6.81 -13.27 -7.64
CA SER A 26 -5.47 -12.78 -7.33
C SER A 26 -5.45 -11.74 -6.21
N ASN A 27 -6.56 -11.02 -5.99
CA ASN A 27 -6.67 -9.94 -5.00
C ASN A 27 -7.80 -10.13 -3.97
N ALA A 28 -8.58 -11.22 -4.05
CA ALA A 28 -9.73 -11.47 -3.18
C ALA A 28 -9.40 -11.42 -1.68
N GLU A 29 -8.26 -11.99 -1.26
CA GLU A 29 -7.81 -11.94 0.14
C GLU A 29 -7.55 -10.50 0.58
N ALA A 30 -6.82 -9.73 -0.23
CA ALA A 30 -6.55 -8.32 0.03
C ALA A 30 -7.84 -7.51 0.13
N MET A 31 -8.77 -7.69 -0.81
CA MET A 31 -10.07 -7.00 -0.81
C MET A 31 -10.90 -7.35 0.43
N ALA A 32 -10.90 -8.62 0.85
CA ALA A 32 -11.63 -9.06 2.04
C ALA A 32 -11.09 -8.42 3.33
N TRP A 33 -9.76 -8.31 3.46
CA TRP A 33 -9.12 -7.61 4.57
C TRP A 33 -9.38 -6.10 4.52
N LEU A 34 -9.29 -5.47 3.35
CA LEU A 34 -9.58 -4.05 3.17
C LEU A 34 -11.03 -3.70 3.54
N GLY A 35 -11.97 -4.58 3.21
CA GLY A 35 -13.38 -4.45 3.63
C GLY A 35 -13.60 -4.51 5.14
N GLN A 36 -12.61 -4.99 5.92
CA GLN A 36 -12.72 -5.26 7.36
C GLN A 36 -11.70 -4.48 8.20
N GLU A 37 -11.46 -3.20 7.87
CA GLU A 37 -10.52 -2.32 8.59
C GLU A 37 -10.61 -2.40 10.13
N ALA A 38 -11.84 -2.37 10.67
CA ALA A 38 -12.07 -2.43 12.12
C ALA A 38 -11.55 -3.72 12.79
N ARG A 39 -11.22 -4.77 12.01
CA ARG A 39 -10.68 -6.04 12.49
C ARG A 39 -9.16 -6.15 12.36
N TRP A 40 -8.49 -5.14 11.82
CA TRP A 40 -7.04 -5.18 11.64
C TRP A 40 -6.34 -5.25 13.00
N PRO A 41 -5.52 -6.30 13.25
CA PRO A 41 -4.73 -6.38 14.47
C PRO A 41 -3.82 -5.15 14.60
N ALA A 42 -3.82 -4.52 15.78
CA ALA A 42 -3.06 -3.31 16.05
C ALA A 42 -3.30 -2.17 15.01
N HIS A 43 -4.49 -2.13 14.41
CA HIS A 43 -4.90 -1.18 13.38
C HIS A 43 -4.00 -1.17 12.14
N ARG A 44 -3.39 -2.31 11.80
CA ARG A 44 -2.40 -2.37 10.71
C ARG A 44 -2.59 -3.59 9.81
N LEU A 45 -2.45 -3.36 8.52
CA LEU A 45 -2.46 -4.37 7.47
C LEU A 45 -1.32 -4.11 6.49
N ALA A 46 -0.71 -5.17 5.95
CA ALA A 46 0.26 -5.07 4.87
C ALA A 46 -0.17 -5.89 3.65
N LEU A 47 -0.21 -5.23 2.50
CA LEU A 47 -0.36 -5.86 1.19
C LEU A 47 1.01 -6.25 0.66
N PHE A 48 1.15 -7.44 0.09
CA PHE A 48 2.40 -7.85 -0.53
C PHE A 48 2.19 -8.64 -1.82
N GLY A 49 3.19 -8.63 -2.70
CA GLY A 49 3.13 -9.29 -4.00
C GLY A 49 4.13 -8.72 -5.01
N PRO A 50 4.40 -9.41 -6.13
CA PRO A 50 5.38 -8.99 -7.15
C PRO A 50 5.16 -7.58 -7.69
N ALA A 51 6.15 -7.02 -8.39
CA ALA A 51 5.95 -5.75 -9.10
C ALA A 51 4.85 -5.89 -10.17
N GLY A 52 4.05 -4.84 -10.39
CA GLY A 52 3.02 -4.84 -11.43
C GLY A 52 1.67 -5.47 -11.06
N VAL A 53 1.52 -6.14 -9.91
CA VAL A 53 0.24 -6.77 -9.50
C VAL A 53 -0.81 -5.81 -8.92
N GLY A 54 -0.66 -4.49 -9.10
CA GLY A 54 -1.67 -3.51 -8.68
C GLY A 54 -1.70 -3.12 -7.20
N LYS A 55 -0.74 -3.56 -6.36
CA LYS A 55 -0.68 -3.21 -4.91
C LYS A 55 -0.80 -1.71 -4.63
N SER A 56 0.00 -0.90 -5.32
CA SER A 56 0.02 0.56 -5.18
C SER A 56 -1.30 1.19 -5.61
N HIS A 57 -1.94 0.63 -6.65
CA HIS A 57 -3.25 1.09 -7.10
C HIS A 57 -4.34 0.79 -6.06
N LEU A 58 -4.37 -0.44 -5.54
CA LEU A 58 -5.31 -0.85 -4.49
C LEU A 58 -5.14 -0.03 -3.21
N LEU A 59 -3.89 0.16 -2.76
CA LEU A 59 -3.55 0.97 -1.60
C LEU A 59 -4.01 2.43 -1.76
N ARG A 60 -3.76 3.03 -2.94
CA ARG A 60 -4.18 4.42 -3.22
C ARG A 60 -5.68 4.55 -3.32
N GLN A 61 -6.36 3.62 -3.99
CA GLN A 61 -7.83 3.60 -4.06
C GLN A 61 -8.44 3.55 -2.66
N GLU A 62 -7.92 2.68 -1.79
CA GLU A 62 -8.38 2.57 -0.41
C GLU A 62 -8.13 3.86 0.38
N ALA A 63 -6.93 4.43 0.26
CA ALA A 63 -6.58 5.67 0.92
C ALA A 63 -7.47 6.83 0.46
N THR A 64 -7.70 6.98 -0.84
CA THR A 64 -8.61 7.99 -1.39
C THR A 64 -10.04 7.80 -0.90
N ARG A 65 -10.54 6.55 -0.93
CA ARG A 65 -11.90 6.22 -0.47
C ARG A 65 -12.14 6.60 1.00
N ARG A 66 -11.11 6.48 1.85
CA ARG A 66 -11.20 6.75 3.29
C ARG A 66 -10.61 8.09 3.73
N GLY A 67 -10.05 8.88 2.81
CA GLY A 67 -9.40 10.15 3.12
C GLY A 67 -8.09 10.02 3.91
N TRP A 68 -7.33 8.95 3.70
CA TRP A 68 -6.06 8.70 4.38
C TRP A 68 -4.90 9.40 3.69
N ARG A 69 -3.88 9.76 4.48
CA ARG A 69 -2.63 10.28 3.96
C ARG A 69 -1.88 9.18 3.22
N VAL A 70 -1.42 9.46 2.00
CA VAL A 70 -0.55 8.55 1.24
C VAL A 70 0.89 9.02 1.39
N LEU A 71 1.77 8.12 1.80
CA LEU A 71 3.22 8.31 1.89
C LEU A 71 3.94 7.30 0.98
N GLN A 72 5.17 7.61 0.61
CA GLN A 72 6.05 6.73 -0.16
C GLN A 72 7.24 6.35 0.70
N GLY A 73 7.53 5.05 0.80
CA GLY A 73 8.61 4.51 1.63
C GLY A 73 9.96 5.20 1.43
N PRO A 74 10.45 5.36 0.18
CA PRO A 74 11.72 6.06 -0.09
C PRO A 74 11.77 7.52 0.35
N ALA A 75 10.62 8.16 0.56
CA ALA A 75 10.50 9.55 1.00
C ALA A 75 10.14 9.69 2.49
N LEU A 76 9.98 8.57 3.21
CA LEU A 76 9.67 8.59 4.64
C LEU A 76 10.92 8.95 5.44
N SER A 77 10.80 9.96 6.30
CA SER A 77 11.89 10.42 7.17
C SER A 77 11.36 11.12 8.41
N GLY A 78 12.11 11.07 9.50
CA GLY A 78 11.78 11.78 10.74
C GLY A 78 10.58 11.19 11.49
N VAL A 79 9.91 12.00 12.30
CA VAL A 79 8.78 11.54 13.13
C VAL A 79 7.47 12.05 12.54
N PRO A 80 6.76 11.27 11.71
CA PRO A 80 5.51 11.71 11.13
C PRO A 80 4.42 11.84 12.19
N GLU A 81 3.61 12.89 12.08
CA GLU A 81 2.42 13.05 12.93
C GLU A 81 1.45 11.88 12.73
N PRO A 82 0.76 11.41 13.79
CA PRO A 82 -0.21 10.33 13.70
C PRO A 82 -1.41 10.75 12.86
N ALA A 83 -1.66 10.01 11.78
CA ALA A 83 -2.84 10.14 10.92
C ALA A 83 -3.18 8.79 10.31
N PRO A 84 -4.44 8.52 9.93
CA PRO A 84 -4.77 7.41 9.03
C PRO A 84 -3.86 7.45 7.80
N THR A 85 -3.03 6.43 7.61
CA THR A 85 -1.92 6.48 6.65
C THR A 85 -1.86 5.22 5.80
N ALA A 86 -1.62 5.41 4.51
CA ALA A 86 -1.23 4.37 3.58
C ALA A 86 0.20 4.62 3.12
N LEU A 87 1.11 3.68 3.37
CA LEU A 87 2.52 3.75 3.00
C LEU A 87 2.80 2.76 1.87
N ASP A 88 3.01 3.31 0.67
CA ASP A 88 3.41 2.56 -0.51
C ASP A 88 4.92 2.31 -0.51
N ASP A 89 5.39 1.27 -1.21
CA ASP A 89 6.80 0.86 -1.25
C ASP A 89 7.49 0.84 0.14
N ALA A 90 6.77 0.36 1.16
CA ALA A 90 7.20 0.34 2.55
C ALA A 90 8.42 -0.57 2.80
N ASP A 91 8.69 -1.52 1.90
CA ASP A 91 9.91 -2.34 1.89
C ASP A 91 11.14 -1.58 1.37
N CYS A 92 10.95 -0.37 0.86
CA CYS A 92 12.00 0.51 0.35
C CYS A 92 12.30 1.70 1.28
N VAL A 93 11.75 1.70 2.51
CA VAL A 93 12.08 2.72 3.52
C VAL A 93 13.55 2.63 3.90
N THR A 94 14.26 3.76 3.83
CA THR A 94 15.67 3.87 4.25
C THR A 94 15.82 4.29 5.70
N ASP A 95 14.86 5.05 6.24
CA ASP A 95 14.81 5.50 7.63
C ASP A 95 13.94 4.55 8.47
N GLU A 96 14.57 3.51 9.03
CA GLU A 96 13.88 2.51 9.84
C GLU A 96 13.25 3.11 11.12
N GLU A 97 13.87 4.14 11.70
CA GLU A 97 13.34 4.83 12.88
C GLU A 97 12.03 5.55 12.52
N ALA A 98 11.99 6.23 11.37
CA ALA A 98 10.76 6.86 10.89
C ALA A 98 9.60 5.87 10.69
N LEU A 99 9.86 4.71 10.09
CA LEU A 99 8.85 3.65 9.95
C LEU A 99 8.40 3.11 11.32
N PHE A 100 9.34 2.89 12.23
CA PHE A 100 9.04 2.44 13.58
C PHE A 100 8.16 3.46 14.32
N HIS A 101 8.48 4.74 14.23
CA HIS A 101 7.70 5.82 14.82
C HIS A 101 6.31 5.92 14.21
N LEU A 102 6.17 5.83 12.88
CA LEU A 102 4.87 5.82 12.20
C LEU A 102 4.00 4.65 12.69
N ILE A 103 4.55 3.44 12.74
CA ILE A 103 3.84 2.24 13.20
C ILE A 103 3.33 2.43 14.63
N ASN A 104 4.19 2.90 15.52
CA ASN A 104 3.83 3.09 16.93
C ASN A 104 2.83 4.24 17.12
N ALA A 105 2.99 5.34 16.39
CA ALA A 105 2.11 6.50 16.48
C ALA A 105 0.68 6.16 16.01
N CYS A 106 0.54 5.47 14.89
CA CYS A 106 -0.76 4.98 14.41
C CYS A 106 -1.40 4.00 15.42
N ALA A 107 -0.63 3.02 15.91
CA ALA A 107 -1.15 2.03 16.86
C ALA A 107 -1.58 2.67 18.19
N ALA A 108 -0.79 3.60 18.75
CA ALA A 108 -1.11 4.28 19.99
C ALA A 108 -2.34 5.20 19.87
N ALA A 109 -2.56 5.79 18.69
CA ALA A 109 -3.70 6.64 18.41
C ALA A 109 -4.95 5.86 17.94
N GLY A 110 -4.86 4.53 17.78
CA GLY A 110 -5.95 3.71 17.24
C GLY A 110 -6.26 4.02 15.76
N LEU A 111 -5.28 4.53 15.02
CA LEU A 111 -5.43 4.97 13.62
C LEU A 111 -4.96 3.87 12.66
N PRO A 112 -5.66 3.70 11.52
CA PRO A 112 -5.31 2.67 10.55
C PRO A 112 -4.00 2.99 9.83
N LEU A 113 -3.17 1.96 9.67
CA LEU A 113 -1.95 1.98 8.87
C LEU A 113 -1.99 0.86 7.84
N LEU A 114 -2.05 1.22 6.56
CA LEU A 114 -1.94 0.29 5.44
C LEU A 114 -0.53 0.36 4.86
N LEU A 115 0.14 -0.77 4.74
CA LEU A 115 1.46 -0.88 4.12
C LEU A 115 1.37 -1.62 2.78
N ALA A 116 2.18 -1.27 1.79
CA ALA A 116 2.40 -2.11 0.62
C ALA A 116 3.90 -2.33 0.38
N GLY A 117 4.28 -3.56 0.01
CA GLY A 117 5.66 -3.89 -0.36
C GLY A 117 5.71 -5.12 -1.24
N ARG A 118 6.89 -5.48 -1.75
CA ARG A 118 7.03 -6.63 -2.67
C ARG A 118 6.98 -7.98 -1.96
N THR A 119 7.42 -8.01 -0.71
CA THR A 119 7.45 -9.21 0.14
C THR A 119 6.68 -8.97 1.44
N PRO A 120 6.28 -10.02 2.17
CA PRO A 120 5.69 -9.86 3.49
C PRO A 120 6.63 -9.05 4.42
N PRO A 121 6.10 -8.18 5.31
CA PRO A 121 6.90 -7.37 6.23
C PRO A 121 7.89 -8.15 7.10
N SER A 122 7.57 -9.40 7.44
CA SER A 122 8.45 -10.29 8.19
C SER A 122 9.77 -10.65 7.47
N ARG A 123 9.84 -10.42 6.15
CA ARG A 123 11.00 -10.70 5.28
C ARG A 123 11.77 -9.44 4.88
N TRP A 124 11.34 -8.25 5.31
CA TRP A 124 12.05 -7.02 4.97
C TRP A 124 13.41 -6.97 5.65
N PRO A 125 14.46 -6.48 4.97
CA PRO A 125 15.82 -6.46 5.50
C PRO A 125 16.01 -5.29 6.49
N VAL A 126 15.32 -5.34 7.63
CA VAL A 126 15.41 -4.33 8.69
C VAL A 126 16.48 -4.70 9.73
N ARG A 127 17.19 -3.70 10.24
CA ARG A 127 18.25 -3.84 11.25
C ARG A 127 17.74 -3.60 12.67
N LEU A 128 16.75 -2.72 12.84
CA LEU A 128 16.18 -2.35 14.13
C LEU A 128 15.33 -3.51 14.69
N PRO A 129 15.74 -4.14 15.81
CA PRO A 129 15.05 -5.34 16.33
C PRO A 129 13.60 -5.08 16.72
N ASP A 130 13.31 -3.89 17.27
CA ASP A 130 11.96 -3.51 17.63
C ASP A 130 11.07 -3.40 16.39
N LEU A 131 11.52 -2.71 15.35
CA LEU A 131 10.80 -2.65 14.07
C LEU A 131 10.54 -4.06 13.51
N ALA A 132 11.57 -4.93 13.49
CA ALA A 132 11.43 -6.30 13.02
C ALA A 132 10.32 -7.06 13.75
N SER A 133 10.21 -6.89 15.08
CA SER A 133 9.14 -7.48 15.88
C SER A 133 7.76 -6.98 15.46
N ARG A 134 7.60 -5.67 15.20
CA ARG A 134 6.31 -5.08 14.80
C ARG A 134 5.91 -5.51 13.39
N LEU A 135 6.87 -5.59 12.47
CA LEU A 135 6.63 -6.06 11.10
C LEU A 135 6.21 -7.54 11.10
N ARG A 136 6.85 -8.40 11.92
CA ARG A 136 6.43 -9.81 12.07
C ARG A 136 5.03 -9.98 12.66
N ALA A 137 4.61 -9.07 13.52
CA ALA A 137 3.27 -9.07 14.13
C ALA A 137 2.19 -8.40 13.25
N THR A 138 2.55 -7.92 12.06
CA THR A 138 1.61 -7.24 11.15
C THR A 138 0.80 -8.26 10.36
N ALA A 139 -0.52 -8.09 10.32
CA ALA A 139 -1.38 -8.89 9.46
C ALA A 139 -1.05 -8.63 7.99
N THR A 140 -1.05 -9.67 7.17
CA THR A 140 -0.65 -9.59 5.76
C THR A 140 -1.72 -10.17 4.85
N ALA A 141 -1.91 -9.58 3.68
CA ALA A 141 -2.72 -10.14 2.61
C ALA A 141 -1.91 -10.16 1.30
N GLY A 142 -1.90 -11.32 0.63
CA GLY A 142 -1.17 -11.50 -0.63
C GLY A 142 -1.96 -10.95 -1.82
N ILE A 143 -1.23 -10.47 -2.82
CA ILE A 143 -1.76 -10.14 -4.14
C ILE A 143 -0.90 -10.85 -5.18
N ALA A 144 -1.55 -11.68 -6.02
CA ALA A 144 -0.91 -12.44 -7.08
C ALA A 144 -1.09 -11.74 -8.45
N GLU A 145 -0.49 -12.30 -9.49
CA GLU A 145 -0.84 -11.94 -10.86
C GLU A 145 -2.26 -12.46 -11.18
N PRO A 146 -3.10 -11.67 -11.88
CA PRO A 146 -4.46 -12.05 -12.26
C PRO A 146 -4.50 -13.20 -13.29
#